data_AF-A0A8C2KAJ1-F1
#
_entry.id   AF-A0A8C2KAJ1-F1
#
_cell.length_a   1.000
_cell.length_b   1.000
_cell.length_c   1.000
_cell.angle_alpha   90.00
_cell.angle_beta   90.00
_cell.angle_gamma   90.00
#
_symmetry.space_group_name_H-M   'P 1'
#
loop_
_entity.id
_entity.type
_entity.pdbx_description
1 polymer ?
#
loop_
_entity_poly.entity_id
_entity_poly.type
_entity_poly.pdbx_seq_one_letter_code
_entity_poly.pdbx_strand_id
1 'polypeptide(L)'
;MHRWMAAFPSIKAALGEEKIYEDWDCPQVQCVSQYAAKQADELSLEPTDVINVLRKTSEGWYEGMRLSDGKKGWFPAENTLEVTTDHQRRRNVREKYQIAQETTQNTPS
;
A
#
# COMPACT_ATOMS: atom_id res chain seq x y z
N MET A 1 -28.64 10.59 0.53
CA MET A 1 -28.98 9.35 1.27
C MET A 1 -28.43 8.15 0.50
N HIS A 2 -27.42 7.48 1.08
CA HIS A 2 -27.01 6.07 0.91
C HIS A 2 -26.41 5.49 -0.41
N ARG A 3 -25.09 5.30 -0.36
CA ARG A 3 -24.23 4.12 -0.67
C ARG A 3 -24.84 2.92 -1.42
N TRP A 4 -24.14 2.43 -2.45
CA TRP A 4 -23.76 1.01 -2.70
C TRP A 4 -22.73 0.99 -3.85
N MET A 5 -21.47 0.57 -3.62
CA MET A 5 -20.93 -0.79 -3.75
C MET A 5 -21.00 -1.38 -5.16
N ALA A 6 -19.80 -1.68 -5.70
CA ALA A 6 -19.42 -2.90 -6.43
C ALA A 6 -18.74 -2.64 -7.79
N ALA A 7 -17.41 -2.67 -7.80
CA ALA A 7 -16.74 -3.56 -8.74
C ALA A 7 -16.50 -4.85 -7.96
N PHE A 8 -17.22 -5.90 -8.34
CA PHE A 8 -17.20 -7.17 -7.62
C PHE A 8 -15.77 -7.75 -7.62
N PRO A 9 -15.25 -8.17 -6.45
CA PRO A 9 -13.98 -8.87 -6.38
C PRO A 9 -14.12 -10.21 -7.12
N SER A 10 -13.19 -10.45 -8.04
CA SER A 10 -12.99 -11.73 -8.70
C SER A 10 -13.01 -12.85 -7.63
N ILE A 11 -13.68 -13.95 -7.94
CA ILE A 11 -14.10 -15.07 -7.08
C ILE A 11 -12.95 -15.79 -6.30
N LYS A 12 -11.73 -15.24 -6.25
CA LYS A 12 -10.55 -15.78 -5.56
C LYS A 12 -10.23 -15.17 -4.19
N ALA A 13 -11.19 -14.50 -3.55
CA ALA A 13 -11.24 -14.41 -2.09
C ALA A 13 -11.56 -15.78 -1.43
N ALA A 14 -11.76 -16.85 -2.23
CA ALA A 14 -12.44 -18.07 -1.79
C ALA A 14 -11.56 -19.15 -1.13
N LEU A 15 -10.22 -19.07 -1.09
CA LEU A 15 -9.40 -20.16 -0.52
C LEU A 15 -8.16 -19.69 0.28
N GLY A 16 -8.29 -18.64 1.09
CA GLY A 16 -7.31 -18.38 2.16
C GLY A 16 -7.24 -16.93 2.60
N GLU A 17 -8.01 -16.59 3.64
CA GLU A 17 -7.88 -15.44 4.56
C GLU A 17 -7.14 -14.21 4.02
N GLU A 18 -7.83 -13.37 3.25
CA GLU A 18 -7.31 -12.06 2.89
C GLU A 18 -7.56 -11.06 4.03
N LYS A 19 -6.51 -10.40 4.51
CA LYS A 19 -6.61 -9.37 5.55
C LYS A 19 -6.57 -7.98 4.93
N ILE A 20 -7.67 -7.24 5.08
CA ILE A 20 -7.81 -5.84 4.63
C ILE A 20 -7.57 -4.93 5.85
N TYR A 21 -6.71 -3.93 5.68
CA TYR A 21 -6.38 -2.96 6.72
C TYR A 21 -7.09 -1.62 6.45
N GLU A 22 -7.54 -0.95 7.50
CA GLU A 22 -8.07 0.40 7.39
C GLU A 22 -6.92 1.41 7.23
N ASP A 23 -7.17 2.53 6.52
CA ASP A 23 -6.15 3.50 6.12
C ASP A 23 -5.34 4.09 7.30
N TRP A 24 -5.89 4.06 8.52
CA TRP A 24 -5.28 4.63 9.73
C TRP A 24 -4.47 3.62 10.56
N ASP A 25 -4.55 2.32 10.28
CA ASP A 25 -3.81 1.25 10.95
C ASP A 25 -3.12 0.28 9.95
N CYS A 26 -2.83 0.77 8.74
CA CYS A 26 -2.14 -0.01 7.74
C CYS A 26 -0.67 -0.25 8.13
N PRO A 27 -0.21 -1.51 8.22
CA PRO A 27 1.19 -1.82 8.50
C PRO A 27 2.08 -1.31 7.37
N GLN A 28 3.31 -0.97 7.72
CA GLN A 28 4.30 -0.50 6.76
C GLN A 28 5.33 -1.57 6.51
N VAL A 29 5.75 -1.68 5.26
CA VAL A 29 6.85 -2.54 4.86
C VAL A 29 7.89 -1.73 4.11
N GLN A 30 9.15 -2.12 4.22
CA GLN A 30 10.24 -1.58 3.44
C GLN A 30 10.70 -2.61 2.42
N CYS A 31 10.84 -2.19 1.17
CA CYS A 31 11.44 -3.00 0.14
C CYS A 31 12.92 -3.22 0.43
N VAL A 32 13.33 -4.49 0.42
CA VAL A 32 14.71 -4.93 0.61
C VAL A 32 15.33 -5.53 -0.65
N SER A 33 14.50 -5.89 -1.64
CA SER A 33 14.94 -6.44 -2.91
C SER A 33 14.08 -5.90 -4.04
N GLN A 34 14.73 -5.47 -5.13
CA GLN A 34 14.05 -4.89 -6.29
C GLN A 34 13.01 -5.85 -6.87
N TYR A 35 11.88 -5.30 -7.30
CA TYR A 35 10.83 -6.03 -8.00
C TYR A 35 10.35 -5.24 -9.21
N ALA A 36 10.40 -5.85 -10.40
CA ALA A 36 9.84 -5.27 -11.61
C ALA A 36 8.41 -5.77 -11.80
N ALA A 37 7.46 -4.83 -11.94
CA ALA A 37 6.07 -5.17 -12.23
C ALA A 37 5.96 -5.90 -13.57
N LYS A 38 5.27 -7.02 -13.55
CA LYS A 38 4.98 -7.90 -14.68
C LYS A 38 3.57 -7.66 -15.23
N GLN A 39 2.65 -7.22 -14.38
CA GLN A 39 1.26 -6.89 -14.73
C GLN A 39 0.92 -5.43 -14.44
N ALA A 40 -0.17 -4.92 -15.03
CA ALA A 40 -0.57 -3.53 -14.91
C ALA A 40 -1.07 -3.13 -13.51
N ASP A 41 -1.52 -4.11 -12.73
CA ASP A 41 -1.96 -3.96 -11.34
C ASP A 41 -0.82 -4.16 -10.34
N GLU A 42 0.39 -4.51 -10.79
CA GLU A 42 1.57 -4.70 -9.95
C GLU A 42 2.35 -3.39 -9.76
N LEU A 43 2.91 -3.24 -8.57
CA LEU A 43 3.77 -2.13 -8.19
C LEU A 43 5.23 -2.55 -8.29
N SER A 44 6.01 -1.90 -9.15
CA SER A 44 7.47 -2.09 -9.15
C SER A 44 8.04 -1.54 -7.85
N LEU A 45 9.06 -2.19 -7.28
CA LEU A 45 9.70 -1.79 -6.03
C LEU A 45 11.20 -1.61 -6.21
N GLU A 46 11.76 -0.60 -5.54
CA GLU A 46 13.19 -0.37 -5.40
C GLU A 46 13.61 -0.55 -3.94
N PRO A 47 14.84 -1.02 -3.66
CA PRO A 47 15.36 -1.00 -2.30
C PRO A 47 15.22 0.41 -1.72
N THR A 48 14.78 0.50 -0.46
CA THR A 48 14.41 1.74 0.27
C THR A 48 12.97 2.25 0.09
N ASP A 49 12.19 1.71 -0.86
CA ASP A 49 10.77 2.04 -0.94
C ASP A 49 10.05 1.65 0.35
N VAL A 50 9.20 2.56 0.85
CA VAL A 50 8.32 2.31 2.00
C VAL A 50 6.88 2.27 1.50
N ILE A 51 6.13 1.24 1.91
CA ILE A 51 4.80 0.95 1.39
C ILE A 51 3.77 0.78 2.52
N ASN A 52 2.68 1.56 2.41
CA ASN A 52 1.35 1.34 2.98
C ASN A 52 0.74 0.00 2.60
N VAL A 53 0.80 -1.05 3.43
CA VAL A 53 0.09 -2.31 3.13
C VAL A 53 -1.41 -2.15 3.39
N LEU A 54 -2.20 -2.20 2.33
CA LEU A 54 -3.66 -2.09 2.34
C LEU A 54 -4.30 -3.48 2.45
N ARG A 55 -3.70 -4.49 1.80
CA ARG A 55 -4.21 -5.86 1.80
C ARG A 55 -3.07 -6.86 1.80
N LYS A 56 -3.28 -8.00 2.47
CA LYS A 56 -2.40 -9.17 2.42
C LYS A 56 -3.19 -10.40 1.99
N THR A 57 -2.64 -11.18 1.06
CA THR A 57 -3.17 -12.49 0.67
C THR A 57 -2.36 -13.61 1.33
N SER A 58 -2.99 -14.77 1.53
CA SER A 58 -2.31 -15.98 1.98
C SER A 58 -1.28 -16.52 0.99
N GLU A 59 -1.37 -16.11 -0.29
CA GLU A 59 -0.42 -16.45 -1.36
C GLU A 59 0.88 -15.63 -1.30
N GLY A 60 1.05 -14.77 -0.30
CA GLY A 60 2.25 -13.97 -0.11
C GLY A 60 2.29 -12.71 -0.97
N TRP A 61 1.13 -12.18 -1.37
CA TRP A 61 1.04 -10.91 -2.09
C TRP A 61 0.46 -9.81 -1.20
N TYR A 62 1.07 -8.63 -1.30
CA TYR A 62 0.63 -7.43 -0.62
C TYR A 62 0.11 -6.44 -1.65
N GLU A 63 -1.05 -5.87 -1.40
CA GLU A 63 -1.51 -4.66 -2.08
C GLU A 63 -1.11 -3.48 -1.21
N GLY A 64 -0.49 -2.47 -1.80
CA GLY A 64 -0.10 -1.31 -1.03
C GLY A 64 0.11 -0.04 -1.82
N MET A 65 0.35 1.04 -1.09
CA MET A 65 0.61 2.38 -1.61
C MET A 65 2.02 2.83 -1.24
N ARG A 66 2.87 3.07 -2.23
CA ARG A 66 4.22 3.61 -2.02
C ARG A 66 4.13 5.04 -1.50
N LEU A 67 4.95 5.35 -0.50
CA LEU A 67 4.91 6.66 0.15
C LEU A 67 5.51 7.81 -0.67
N SER A 68 6.49 7.52 -1.52
CA SER A 68 7.22 8.56 -2.25
C SER A 68 6.42 9.18 -3.41
N ASP A 69 5.60 8.39 -4.10
CA ASP A 69 4.83 8.82 -5.27
C ASP A 69 3.32 8.55 -5.17
N GLY A 70 2.86 7.89 -4.10
CA GLY A 70 1.46 7.54 -3.89
C GLY A 70 0.93 6.44 -4.81
N LYS A 71 1.78 5.77 -5.59
CA LYS A 71 1.33 4.71 -6.51
C LYS A 71 0.86 3.48 -5.74
N LYS A 72 -0.20 2.86 -6.26
CA LYS A 72 -0.81 1.65 -5.69
C LYS A 72 -0.63 0.46 -6.60
N GLY A 73 -0.47 -0.72 -6.01
CA GLY A 73 -0.46 -1.97 -6.74
C GLY A 73 -0.02 -3.14 -5.87
N TRP A 74 0.04 -4.30 -6.52
CA TRP A 74 0.42 -5.58 -5.94
C TRP A 74 1.92 -5.81 -6.00
N PHE A 75 2.48 -6.38 -4.94
CA PHE A 75 3.87 -6.78 -4.90
C PHE A 75 4.05 -8.01 -4.00
N PRO A 76 5.09 -8.81 -4.24
CA PRO A 76 5.35 -9.99 -3.43
C PRO A 76 5.90 -9.61 -2.05
N ALA A 77 5.39 -10.27 -1.01
CA ALA A 77 5.80 -10.06 0.37
C ALA A 77 7.28 -10.36 0.60
N GLU A 78 7.84 -11.34 -0.13
CA GLU A 78 9.23 -11.79 0.00
C GLU A 78 10.26 -10.68 -0.31
N ASN A 79 9.87 -9.69 -1.13
CA ASN A 79 10.71 -8.55 -1.45
C ASN A 79 10.72 -7.47 -0.37
N THR A 80 9.97 -7.67 0.72
CA THR A 80 9.73 -6.65 1.76
C THR A 80 9.93 -7.18 3.17
N LEU A 81 10.27 -6.27 4.09
CA LEU A 81 10.30 -6.53 5.53
C LEU A 81 9.35 -5.59 6.27
N GLU A 82 8.69 -6.09 7.30
CA GLU A 82 7.82 -5.26 8.14
C GLU A 82 8.62 -4.19 8.88
N VAL A 83 8.10 -2.96 8.84
CA VAL A 83 8.61 -1.84 9.60
C VAL A 83 8.03 -1.93 11.02
N THR A 84 8.82 -2.49 11.93
CA THR A 84 8.42 -2.75 13.32
C THR A 84 8.71 -1.58 14.27
N THR A 85 9.56 -0.64 13.87
CA THR A 85 9.99 0.45 14.75
C THR A 85 8.96 1.60 14.81
N ASP A 86 8.45 1.91 16.01
CA ASP A 86 7.53 3.02 16.28
C ASP A 86 8.02 4.37 15.75
N HIS A 87 9.32 4.65 15.87
CA HIS A 87 9.92 5.88 15.33
C HIS A 87 9.78 5.99 13.80
N GLN A 88 9.93 4.86 13.09
CA GLN A 88 9.78 4.80 11.64
C GLN A 88 8.30 5.00 11.26
N ARG A 89 7.39 4.33 11.97
CA ARG A 89 5.94 4.50 11.79
C ARG A 89 5.53 5.96 11.96
N ARG A 90 5.96 6.62 13.04
CA ARG A 90 5.64 8.03 13.32
C ARG A 90 6.18 8.99 12.26
N ARG A 91 7.40 8.76 11.74
CA ARG A 91 7.98 9.56 10.65
C ARG A 91 7.14 9.44 9.38
N ASN A 92 6.81 8.22 8.99
CA ASN A 92 6.04 7.97 7.77
C ASN A 92 4.61 8.52 7.85
N VAL A 93 3.98 8.48 9.03
CA VAL A 93 2.67 9.12 9.26
C VAL A 93 2.76 10.64 9.05
N ARG A 94 3.79 11.29 9.59
CA ARG A 94 4.00 12.74 9.45
C ARG A 94 4.27 13.15 7.99
N GLU A 95 5.01 12.35 7.24
CA GLU A 95 5.29 12.59 5.82
C GLU A 95 4.03 12.48 4.96
N LYS A 96 3.17 11.48 5.22
CA LYS A 96 1.84 11.38 4.57
C LYS A 96 0.98 12.63 4.79
N TYR A 97 0.92 13.15 6.02
CA TYR A 97 0.10 14.33 6.31
C TYR A 97 0.62 15.60 5.63
N GLN A 98 1.93 15.74 5.44
CA GLN A 98 2.50 16.88 4.71
C GLN A 98 2.14 16.82 3.22
N ILE A 99 2.29 15.67 2.57
CA ILE A 99 1.95 15.49 1.14
C ILE A 99 0.44 15.70 0.88
N ALA A 100 -0.42 15.24 1.80
CA ALA A 100 -1.87 15.44 1.69
C ALA A 100 -2.29 16.92 1.83
N GLN A 101 -1.59 17.68 2.67
CA GLN A 101 -1.85 19.13 2.82
C GLN A 101 -1.34 19.93 1.61
N GLU A 102 -0.22 19.53 1.00
CA GLU A 102 0.33 20.18 -0.20
C GLU A 102 -0.56 19.97 -1.44
N THR A 103 -1.20 18.80 -1.58
CA THR A 103 -2.10 18.52 -2.71
C THR A 103 -3.40 19.34 -2.67
N THR A 104 -3.80 19.88 -1.51
CA THR A 104 -5.03 20.67 -1.37
C THR A 104 -4.85 22.13 -1.81
N GLN A 105 -3.62 22.63 -1.98
CA GLN A 105 -3.38 24.06 -2.27
C GLN A 105 -3.15 24.43 -3.75
N ASN A 106 -3.12 23.47 -4.68
CA ASN A 106 -2.87 23.76 -6.10
C ASN A 106 -3.92 23.14 -7.02
N THR A 107 -5.16 23.65 -6.97
CA THR A 107 -6.09 23.57 -8.12
C THR A 107 -6.28 24.98 -8.66
N PRO A 108 -5.65 25.37 -9.79
CA PRO A 108 -5.92 26.66 -10.41
C PRO A 108 -7.37 26.69 -10.94
N SER A 109 -8.06 27.81 -10.67
CA SER A 109 -9.39 28.14 -11.21
C SER A 109 -9.42 28.27 -12.73
#